data_AF-A0A4Y3KHX3-F1
#
_entry.id   AF-A0A4Y3KHX3-F1
#
_cell.length_a   1.000
_cell.length_b   1.000
_cell.length_c   1.000
_cell.angle_alpha   90.00
_cell.angle_beta   90.00
_cell.angle_gamma   90.00
#
_symmetry.space_group_name_H-M   'P 1'
#
loop_
_entity.id
_entity.type
_entity.pdbx_description
1 polymer ?
#
loop_
_entity_poly.entity_id
_entity_poly.type
_entity_poly.pdbx_seq_one_letter_code
_entity_poly.pdbx_strand_id
1 'polypeptide(L)'
;MDGSRHVSVAAGASGATGVDPDVAVGIDPVAAGPAPGAAREVTVRWLGHASVVLDLPVPDERTSGTRRVRVLTDPLLRRHAGLLRRRGGAPRSEDWGDADAVLVSHLHHDHAELGSLELVPDVPVVTAPSNAHWLRHHDVRAVGVAEGAWWQVPGAPVWVRPVTAVHGHRPMPHRPNAAVGFLVVAPSARVWFAGDTAPFAQMAELTELAGGPIDLALVPVGGWGPRLSGGHMDPVQAAHAVEVVEASTAVPVHWGTLHAPVSRHLPPGWMDAAGPAFAAAVARGSGRCAVHVLAPGEQVRLPVA
;
A
#
# COMPACT_ATOMS: atom_id res chain seq x y z
N MET A 1 42.97 -23.73 -57.46
CA MET A 1 41.50 -23.65 -57.40
C MET A 1 41.11 -24.27 -56.06
N ASP A 2 40.87 -23.36 -55.13
CA ASP A 2 40.68 -23.56 -53.70
C ASP A 2 39.20 -23.93 -53.40
N GLY A 3 38.95 -24.63 -52.30
CA GLY A 3 37.61 -25.09 -51.94
C GLY A 3 37.55 -25.97 -50.69
N SER A 4 38.27 -25.63 -49.62
CA SER A 4 38.05 -26.22 -48.30
C SER A 4 36.74 -25.70 -47.70
N ARG A 5 35.77 -26.61 -47.47
CA ARG A 5 34.52 -26.31 -46.77
C ARG A 5 34.77 -26.19 -45.26
N HIS A 6 34.73 -24.99 -44.74
CA HIS A 6 34.63 -24.71 -43.30
C HIS A 6 33.21 -25.02 -42.80
N VAL A 7 33.11 -25.89 -41.80
CA VAL A 7 31.93 -26.06 -40.96
C VAL A 7 31.95 -24.93 -39.92
N SER A 8 31.02 -23.98 -40.03
CA SER A 8 30.81 -22.95 -39.02
C SER A 8 29.83 -23.48 -37.97
N VAL A 9 30.34 -23.69 -36.75
CA VAL A 9 29.53 -23.93 -35.56
C VAL A 9 28.88 -22.60 -35.19
N ALA A 10 27.55 -22.52 -35.27
CA ALA A 10 26.80 -21.37 -34.78
C ALA A 10 26.87 -21.35 -33.24
N ALA A 11 27.54 -20.33 -32.71
CA ALA A 11 27.56 -20.03 -31.29
C ALA A 11 26.14 -19.70 -30.80
N GLY A 12 25.75 -20.36 -29.71
CA GLY A 12 24.47 -20.12 -29.04
C GLY A 12 24.36 -18.68 -28.56
N ALA A 13 23.22 -18.06 -28.86
CA ALA A 13 22.82 -16.82 -28.21
C ALA A 13 22.55 -17.14 -26.73
N SER A 14 23.50 -16.79 -25.87
CA SER A 14 23.30 -16.74 -24.44
C SER A 14 22.25 -15.67 -24.14
N GLY A 15 21.06 -16.10 -23.72
CA GLY A 15 20.07 -15.22 -23.12
C GLY A 15 20.66 -14.59 -21.86
N ALA A 16 21.02 -13.31 -21.96
CA ALA A 16 21.37 -12.51 -20.81
C ALA A 16 20.09 -12.30 -19.98
N THR A 17 20.01 -13.01 -18.86
CA THR A 17 19.12 -12.71 -17.75
C THR A 17 19.47 -11.32 -17.21
N GLY A 18 18.75 -10.30 -17.67
CA GLY A 18 18.81 -8.96 -17.10
C GLY A 18 18.15 -8.96 -15.73
N VAL A 19 18.94 -9.16 -14.67
CA VAL A 19 18.53 -8.87 -13.31
C VAL A 19 18.72 -7.36 -13.12
N ASP A 20 17.64 -6.64 -12.83
CA ASP A 20 17.62 -5.20 -12.55
C ASP A 20 18.53 -4.92 -11.33
N PRO A 21 19.58 -4.08 -11.42
CA PRO A 21 20.53 -3.85 -10.35
C PRO A 21 19.93 -3.18 -9.09
N ASP A 22 18.69 -2.70 -9.16
CA ASP A 22 17.98 -2.02 -8.06
C ASP A 22 16.97 -2.91 -7.32
N VAL A 23 17.02 -4.24 -7.47
CA VAL A 23 16.27 -5.14 -6.58
C VAL A 23 16.93 -5.11 -5.20
N ALA A 24 16.34 -4.36 -4.28
CA ALA A 24 16.74 -4.43 -2.89
C ALA A 24 16.38 -5.80 -2.32
N VAL A 25 17.40 -6.61 -2.02
CA VAL A 25 17.26 -7.83 -1.23
C VAL A 25 17.54 -7.45 0.22
N GLY A 26 16.50 -7.07 0.95
CA GLY A 26 16.60 -6.76 2.38
C GLY A 26 16.75 -7.99 3.25
N ILE A 27 17.48 -7.84 4.35
CA ILE A 27 17.59 -8.80 5.45
C ILE A 27 16.18 -9.02 6.03
N ASP A 28 15.83 -10.28 6.33
CA ASP A 28 14.56 -10.62 6.97
C ASP A 28 14.48 -9.98 8.38
N PRO A 29 13.64 -8.95 8.59
CA PRO A 29 13.53 -8.26 9.87
C PRO A 29 12.79 -9.09 10.91
N VAL A 30 12.16 -10.21 10.52
CA VAL A 30 11.40 -11.09 11.42
C VAL A 30 12.30 -11.73 12.48
N ALA A 31 13.63 -11.73 12.29
CA ALA A 31 14.59 -12.13 13.31
C ALA A 31 14.83 -11.06 14.41
N ALA A 32 14.48 -9.79 14.16
CA ALA A 32 14.58 -8.71 15.13
C ALA A 32 13.23 -8.56 15.85
N GLY A 33 13.10 -9.18 17.02
CA GLY A 33 11.94 -9.00 17.89
C GLY A 33 11.70 -7.52 18.26
N PRO A 34 10.52 -7.18 18.80
CA PRO A 34 10.23 -5.79 19.20
C PRO A 34 11.31 -5.28 20.18
N ALA A 35 11.81 -4.08 19.94
CA ALA A 35 12.82 -3.46 20.80
C ALA A 35 12.26 -3.31 22.23
N PRO A 36 12.94 -3.80 23.28
CA PRO A 36 12.47 -3.64 24.65
C PRO A 36 12.38 -2.15 25.03
N GLY A 37 11.21 -1.71 25.50
CA GLY A 37 11.04 -0.39 26.14
C GLY A 37 10.62 0.78 25.24
N ALA A 38 10.45 0.59 23.93
CA ALA A 38 9.81 1.61 23.09
C ALA A 38 8.28 1.52 23.23
N ALA A 39 7.61 2.66 23.46
CA ALA A 39 6.16 2.72 23.36
C ALA A 39 5.74 2.31 21.95
N ARG A 40 4.99 1.21 21.83
CA ARG A 40 4.51 0.75 20.54
C ARG A 40 3.25 1.54 20.18
N GLU A 41 3.38 2.41 19.18
CA GLU A 41 2.30 3.23 18.67
C GLU A 41 2.47 3.55 17.19
N VAL A 42 1.39 3.91 16.53
CA VAL A 42 1.38 4.48 15.19
C VAL A 42 0.37 5.62 15.12
N THR A 43 0.74 6.73 14.50
CA THR A 43 -0.24 7.77 14.17
C THR A 43 -0.70 7.59 12.72
N VAL A 44 -2.01 7.50 12.53
CA VAL A 44 -2.64 7.27 11.23
C VAL A 44 -3.42 8.52 10.87
N ARG A 45 -3.20 9.03 9.66
CA ARG A 45 -4.03 10.08 9.07
C ARG A 45 -4.58 9.63 7.75
N TRP A 46 -5.90 9.64 7.61
CA TRP A 46 -6.54 9.27 6.35
C TRP A 46 -6.72 10.51 5.48
N LEU A 47 -6.05 10.58 4.34
CA LEU A 47 -6.18 11.70 3.40
C LEU A 47 -7.35 11.51 2.42
N GLY A 48 -8.07 10.39 2.52
CA GLY A 48 -9.13 9.99 1.60
C GLY A 48 -8.67 8.95 0.58
N HIS A 49 -9.62 8.16 0.09
CA HIS A 49 -9.43 7.02 -0.81
C HIS A 49 -8.47 6.00 -0.19
N ALA A 50 -7.46 5.51 -0.91
CA ALA A 50 -6.40 4.66 -0.37
C ALA A 50 -5.21 5.45 0.20
N SER A 51 -5.28 6.78 0.28
CA SER A 51 -4.19 7.63 0.75
C SER A 51 -4.17 7.75 2.26
N VAL A 52 -3.18 7.14 2.89
CA VAL A 52 -2.97 7.15 4.35
C VAL A 52 -1.53 7.57 4.65
N VAL A 53 -1.37 8.42 5.65
CA VAL A 53 -0.07 8.76 6.23
C VAL A 53 0.09 7.98 7.52
N LEU A 54 1.14 7.19 7.59
CA LEU A 54 1.58 6.45 8.76
C LEU A 54 2.82 7.14 9.33
N ASP A 55 2.68 7.67 10.54
CA ASP A 55 3.80 8.20 11.32
C ASP A 55 4.21 7.15 12.36
N LEU A 56 5.37 6.54 12.12
CA LEU A 56 5.96 5.45 12.89
C LEU A 56 7.10 6.01 13.77
N PRO A 57 6.93 6.08 15.09
CA PRO A 57 8.02 6.45 15.98
C PRO A 57 9.08 5.34 16.01
N VAL A 58 10.34 5.68 15.80
CA VAL A 58 11.46 4.72 15.84
C VAL A 58 12.59 5.27 16.71
N PRO A 59 13.41 4.41 17.33
CA PRO A 59 14.62 4.85 18.01
C PRO A 59 15.50 5.70 17.07
N ASP A 60 15.96 6.84 17.56
CA ASP A 60 16.91 7.66 16.81
C ASP A 60 18.33 7.26 17.19
N GLU A 61 19.05 6.58 16.30
CA GLU A 61 20.42 6.11 16.55
C GLU A 61 21.43 7.22 16.87
N ARG A 62 21.12 8.48 16.52
CA ARG A 62 21.99 9.62 16.80
C ARG A 62 21.74 10.26 18.16
N THR A 63 20.60 9.97 18.77
CA THR A 63 20.21 10.51 20.07
C THR A 63 19.78 9.37 20.99
N SER A 64 19.40 9.66 22.24
CA SER A 64 18.71 8.65 23.08
C SER A 64 17.19 8.81 23.00
N GLY A 65 16.70 9.45 21.94
CA GLY A 65 15.30 9.79 21.74
C GLY A 65 14.61 8.95 20.67
N THR A 66 13.42 9.42 20.30
CA THR A 66 12.59 8.84 19.25
C THR A 66 12.49 9.83 18.11
N ARG A 67 12.64 9.36 16.88
CA ARG A 67 12.31 10.12 15.67
C ARG A 67 11.11 9.49 14.96
N ARG A 68 10.51 10.25 14.06
CA ARG A 68 9.35 9.81 13.26
C ARG A 68 9.82 9.37 11.88
N VAL A 69 9.30 8.24 11.41
CA VAL A 69 9.38 7.82 10.01
C VAL A 69 7.99 7.89 9.40
N ARG A 70 7.86 8.56 8.25
CA ARG A 70 6.61 8.71 7.50
C ARG A 70 6.52 7.69 6.37
N VAL A 71 5.40 6.99 6.29
CA VAL A 71 5.04 6.19 5.11
C VAL A 71 3.71 6.69 4.55
N LEU A 72 3.69 7.01 3.26
CA LEU A 72 2.49 7.46 2.54
C LEU A 72 2.00 6.36 1.59
N THR A 73 0.76 5.93 1.70
CA THR A 73 0.17 4.94 0.79
C THR A 73 -0.58 5.61 -0.35
N ASP A 74 -0.54 5.02 -1.55
CA ASP A 74 -1.34 5.34 -2.74
C ASP A 74 -1.74 6.83 -2.84
N PRO A 75 -0.76 7.72 -3.07
CA PRO A 75 -0.94 9.16 -2.88
C PRO A 75 -1.91 9.75 -3.91
N LEU A 76 -3.05 10.25 -3.41
CA LEU A 76 -4.03 11.05 -4.13
C LEU A 76 -4.04 12.46 -3.52
N LEU A 77 -3.01 13.22 -3.84
CA LEU A 77 -2.71 14.53 -3.27
C LEU A 77 -3.34 15.67 -4.08
N ARG A 78 -3.81 15.39 -5.30
CA ARG A 78 -4.56 16.32 -6.14
C ARG A 78 -6.08 16.14 -5.99
N ARG A 79 -6.82 17.06 -6.63
CA ARG A 79 -8.29 17.05 -6.66
C ARG A 79 -8.89 16.02 -7.64
N HIS A 80 -8.06 15.41 -8.48
CA HIS A 80 -8.49 14.53 -9.57
C HIS A 80 -7.59 13.31 -9.66
N ALA A 81 -8.17 12.19 -10.07
CA ALA A 81 -7.49 10.96 -10.48
C ALA A 81 -8.00 10.57 -11.87
N GLY A 82 -7.31 11.01 -12.92
CA GLY A 82 -7.84 10.94 -14.28
C GLY A 82 -9.18 11.67 -14.39
N LEU A 83 -10.24 10.94 -14.77
CA LEU A 83 -11.60 11.50 -14.85
C LEU A 83 -12.30 11.61 -13.50
N LEU A 84 -11.82 10.91 -12.47
CA LEU A 84 -12.45 10.91 -11.15
C LEU A 84 -12.17 12.23 -10.42
N ARG A 85 -13.19 12.70 -9.70
CA ARG A 85 -13.14 13.93 -8.90
C ARG A 85 -13.15 13.59 -7.43
N ARG A 86 -12.30 14.26 -6.66
CA ARG A 86 -12.30 14.19 -5.21
C ARG A 86 -13.47 14.98 -4.63
N ARG A 87 -14.20 14.38 -3.70
CA ARG A 87 -15.13 15.06 -2.80
C ARG A 87 -14.31 15.89 -1.81
N GLY A 88 -14.48 17.20 -1.86
CA GLY A 88 -13.73 18.15 -1.03
C GLY A 88 -12.46 18.69 -1.70
N GLY A 89 -11.56 19.25 -0.87
CA GLY A 89 -10.29 19.83 -1.32
C GLY A 89 -9.17 18.81 -1.45
N ALA A 90 -8.06 19.21 -2.08
CA ALA A 90 -6.81 18.48 -1.96
C ALA A 90 -6.35 18.45 -0.49
N PRO A 91 -5.70 17.37 -0.02
CA PRO A 91 -5.07 17.33 1.30
C PRO A 91 -4.03 18.44 1.44
N ARG A 92 -3.83 18.96 2.65
CA ARG A 92 -2.84 20.02 2.89
C ARG A 92 -1.43 19.41 2.84
N SER A 93 -0.46 20.15 2.30
CA SER A 93 0.92 19.68 2.15
C SER A 93 1.55 19.26 3.47
N GLU A 94 1.23 19.93 4.57
CA GLU A 94 1.79 19.62 5.89
C GLU A 94 1.33 18.25 6.42
N ASP A 95 0.20 17.75 5.89
CA ASP A 95 -0.38 16.48 6.31
C ASP A 95 0.38 15.28 5.72
N TRP A 96 1.12 15.45 4.61
CA TRP A 96 1.82 14.38 3.89
C TRP A 96 3.27 14.67 3.53
N GLY A 97 3.71 15.92 3.66
CA GLY A 97 5.09 16.35 3.42
C GLY A 97 6.08 15.59 4.30
N ASP A 98 7.36 15.64 3.91
CA ASP A 98 8.44 14.92 4.59
C ASP A 98 8.15 13.40 4.69
N ALA A 99 7.61 12.83 3.60
CA ALA A 99 7.44 11.40 3.47
C ALA A 99 8.82 10.72 3.31
N ASP A 100 9.12 9.68 4.10
CA ASP A 100 10.37 8.93 3.97
C ASP A 100 10.25 7.79 2.94
N ALA A 101 9.02 7.28 2.74
CA ALA A 101 8.68 6.32 1.72
C ALA A 101 7.25 6.49 1.24
N VAL A 102 7.01 6.15 -0.03
CA VAL A 102 5.67 6.06 -0.63
C VAL A 102 5.43 4.60 -1.04
N LEU A 103 4.25 4.06 -0.75
CA LEU A 103 3.84 2.73 -1.16
C LEU A 103 2.78 2.86 -2.26
N VAL A 104 3.00 2.23 -3.41
CA VAL A 104 2.02 2.17 -4.49
C VAL A 104 1.59 0.72 -4.71
N SER A 105 0.34 0.41 -4.37
CA SER A 105 -0.22 -0.94 -4.43
C SER A 105 -0.37 -1.45 -5.87
N HIS A 106 -0.88 -0.60 -6.77
CA HIS A 106 -1.06 -0.92 -8.18
C HIS A 106 -1.22 0.36 -9.01
N LEU A 107 -1.19 0.24 -10.34
CA LEU A 107 -1.11 1.38 -11.24
C LEU A 107 -2.46 1.94 -11.70
N HIS A 108 -3.56 1.70 -10.96
CA HIS A 108 -4.82 2.38 -11.28
C HIS A 108 -4.74 3.89 -11.04
N HIS A 109 -5.51 4.68 -11.79
CA HIS A 109 -5.42 6.15 -11.74
C HIS A 109 -5.72 6.72 -10.36
N ASP A 110 -6.54 6.05 -9.56
CA ASP A 110 -6.93 6.43 -8.21
C ASP A 110 -5.96 5.98 -7.12
N HIS A 111 -4.94 5.17 -7.47
CA HIS A 111 -3.89 4.70 -6.56
C HIS A 111 -2.49 5.21 -6.95
N ALA A 112 -2.24 5.38 -8.26
CA ALA A 112 -1.01 5.87 -8.86
C ALA A 112 -1.30 7.07 -9.78
N GLU A 113 -1.74 8.16 -9.15
CA GLU A 113 -1.98 9.44 -9.81
C GLU A 113 -0.64 10.15 -10.02
N LEU A 114 -0.17 10.25 -11.26
CA LEU A 114 1.16 10.77 -11.58
C LEU A 114 1.38 12.19 -11.04
N GLY A 115 0.37 13.06 -11.13
CA GLY A 115 0.48 14.43 -10.62
C GLY A 115 0.66 14.50 -9.11
N SER A 116 0.25 13.48 -8.35
CA SER A 116 0.44 13.37 -6.92
C SER A 116 1.82 12.80 -6.60
N LEU A 117 2.32 11.87 -7.42
CA LEU A 117 3.70 11.36 -7.32
C LEU A 117 4.74 12.44 -7.65
N GLU A 118 4.45 13.35 -8.59
CA GLU A 118 5.27 14.53 -8.88
C GLU A 118 5.45 15.46 -7.66
N LEU A 119 4.56 15.42 -6.66
CA LEU A 119 4.64 16.25 -5.46
C LEU A 119 5.56 15.67 -4.38
N VAL A 120 6.09 14.46 -4.59
CA VAL A 120 7.02 13.75 -3.69
C VAL A 120 8.28 13.29 -4.46
N PRO A 121 8.95 14.17 -5.22
CA PRO A 121 9.92 13.78 -6.25
C PRO A 121 11.16 13.04 -5.70
N ASP A 122 11.57 13.36 -4.47
CA ASP A 122 12.77 12.78 -3.85
C ASP A 122 12.48 11.55 -3.00
N VAL A 123 11.22 11.14 -2.86
CA VAL A 123 10.80 10.06 -1.96
C VAL A 123 10.81 8.73 -2.73
N PRO A 124 11.44 7.66 -2.21
CA PRO A 124 11.38 6.35 -2.84
C PRO A 124 9.94 5.82 -2.90
N VAL A 125 9.48 5.48 -4.10
CA VAL A 125 8.16 4.90 -4.36
C VAL A 125 8.28 3.38 -4.49
N VAL A 126 7.89 2.64 -3.46
CA VAL A 126 7.98 1.18 -3.39
C VAL A 126 6.74 0.55 -4.04
N THR A 127 6.95 -0.38 -4.98
CA THR A 127 5.87 -1.12 -5.65
C THR A 127 6.40 -2.43 -6.26
N ALA A 128 5.54 -3.18 -6.95
CA ALA A 128 5.93 -4.37 -7.70
C ALA A 128 6.95 -4.04 -8.82
N PRO A 129 7.84 -4.96 -9.22
CA PRO A 129 8.94 -4.64 -10.14
C PRO A 129 8.49 -4.11 -11.51
N SER A 130 7.43 -4.69 -12.09
CA SER A 130 6.87 -4.22 -13.36
C SER A 130 6.28 -2.81 -13.26
N ASN A 131 5.64 -2.50 -12.13
CA ASN A 131 5.10 -1.17 -11.86
C ASN A 131 6.23 -0.15 -11.68
N ALA A 132 7.28 -0.51 -10.93
CA ALA A 132 8.42 0.36 -10.70
C ALA A 132 9.15 0.69 -12.01
N HIS A 133 9.37 -0.30 -12.86
CA HIS A 133 9.93 -0.09 -14.19
C HIS A 133 9.10 0.93 -14.98
N TRP A 134 7.77 0.78 -15.03
CA TRP A 134 6.88 1.73 -15.71
C TRP A 134 6.92 3.13 -15.10
N LEU A 135 6.91 3.25 -13.76
CA LEU A 135 6.98 4.53 -13.06
C LEU A 135 8.28 5.30 -13.32
N ARG A 136 9.42 4.61 -13.47
CA ARG A 136 10.70 5.23 -13.83
C ARG A 136 10.68 5.87 -15.22
N HIS A 137 9.91 5.33 -16.18
CA HIS A 137 9.66 5.98 -17.48
C HIS A 137 8.81 7.26 -17.38
N HIS A 138 8.24 7.52 -16.20
CA HIS A 138 7.48 8.72 -15.86
C HIS A 138 8.21 9.58 -14.81
N ASP A 139 9.54 9.50 -14.75
CA ASP A 139 10.40 10.31 -13.87
C ASP A 139 10.10 10.16 -12.36
N VAL A 140 9.47 9.05 -11.97
CA VAL A 140 9.24 8.72 -10.55
C VAL A 140 10.41 7.90 -10.01
N ARG A 141 10.91 8.24 -8.82
CA ARG A 141 11.95 7.50 -8.07
C ARG A 141 11.39 6.17 -7.52
N ALA A 142 11.08 5.23 -8.42
CA ALA A 142 10.44 3.97 -8.04
C ALA A 142 11.45 2.86 -7.71
N VAL A 143 11.10 2.05 -6.69
CA VAL A 143 11.84 0.88 -6.22
C VAL A 143 10.96 -0.35 -6.42
N GLY A 144 11.42 -1.28 -7.26
CA GLY A 144 10.74 -2.54 -7.52
C GLY A 144 11.12 -3.58 -6.49
N VAL A 145 10.15 -4.04 -5.69
CA VAL A 145 10.36 -5.08 -4.69
C VAL A 145 9.49 -6.29 -5.04
N ALA A 146 10.11 -7.47 -5.11
CA ALA A 146 9.39 -8.70 -5.42
C ALA A 146 8.54 -9.15 -4.22
N GLU A 147 7.44 -9.86 -4.48
CA GLU A 147 6.71 -10.55 -3.42
C GLU A 147 7.65 -11.51 -2.67
N GLY A 148 7.66 -11.42 -1.34
CA GLY A 148 8.58 -12.21 -0.50
C GLY A 148 9.91 -11.53 -0.17
N ALA A 149 10.25 -10.42 -0.82
CA ALA A 149 11.42 -9.62 -0.46
C ALA A 149 11.06 -8.49 0.50
N TRP A 150 12.00 -8.15 1.38
CA TRP A 150 11.92 -6.96 2.23
C TRP A 150 12.73 -5.81 1.62
N TRP A 151 12.23 -4.60 1.76
CA TRP A 151 12.95 -3.35 1.51
C TRP A 151 12.96 -2.52 2.79
N GLN A 152 14.12 -1.98 3.15
CA GLN A 152 14.26 -1.13 4.33
C GLN A 152 14.19 0.34 3.95
N VAL A 153 13.38 1.12 4.67
CA VAL A 153 13.35 2.57 4.54
C VAL A 153 14.75 3.12 4.85
N PRO A 154 15.36 3.94 3.97
CA PRO A 154 16.74 4.37 4.13
C PRO A 154 17.02 5.01 5.49
N GLY A 155 18.01 4.45 6.21
CA GLY A 155 18.47 4.97 7.50
C GLY A 155 17.49 4.80 8.65
N ALA A 156 16.44 3.98 8.52
CA ALA A 156 15.43 3.73 9.54
C ALA A 156 15.20 2.23 9.78
N PRO A 157 14.85 1.79 11.00
CA PRO A 157 14.43 0.41 11.27
C PRO A 157 12.94 0.23 10.87
N VAL A 158 12.61 0.49 9.61
CA VAL A 158 11.27 0.26 9.05
C VAL A 158 11.43 -0.56 7.78
N TRP A 159 10.75 -1.69 7.73
CA TRP A 159 10.82 -2.63 6.61
C TRP A 159 9.46 -2.76 5.93
N VAL A 160 9.49 -2.82 4.61
CA VAL A 160 8.32 -2.92 3.75
C VAL A 160 8.45 -4.19 2.93
N ARG A 161 7.38 -4.99 2.89
CA ARG A 161 7.31 -6.20 2.06
C ARG A 161 6.03 -6.18 1.24
N PRO A 162 6.13 -6.20 -0.10
CA PRO A 162 4.99 -6.49 -0.94
C PRO A 162 4.45 -7.90 -0.63
N VAL A 163 3.13 -7.99 -0.50
CA VAL A 163 2.38 -9.24 -0.34
C VAL A 163 1.31 -9.32 -1.41
N THR A 164 0.82 -10.52 -1.67
CA THR A 164 -0.17 -10.77 -2.71
C THR A 164 -1.41 -9.89 -2.55
N ALA A 165 -1.92 -9.35 -3.66
CA ALA A 165 -3.25 -8.75 -3.76
C ALA A 165 -3.96 -9.28 -5.02
N VAL A 166 -5.22 -9.69 -4.88
CA VAL A 166 -6.03 -10.25 -5.97
C VAL A 166 -6.83 -9.14 -6.65
N HIS A 167 -6.22 -8.50 -7.65
CA HIS A 167 -6.80 -7.36 -8.36
C HIS A 167 -6.56 -7.37 -9.88
N GLY A 168 -6.48 -8.56 -10.50
CA GLY A 168 -6.23 -8.67 -11.94
C GLY A 168 -7.42 -8.32 -12.85
N HIS A 169 -8.63 -8.17 -12.29
CA HIS A 169 -9.89 -8.14 -13.06
C HIS A 169 -10.15 -6.87 -13.87
N ARG A 170 -9.38 -5.80 -13.64
CA ARG A 170 -9.54 -4.52 -14.34
C ARG A 170 -8.19 -3.97 -14.81
N PRO A 171 -7.58 -4.52 -15.86
CA PRO A 171 -6.34 -3.97 -16.37
C PRO A 171 -6.52 -2.55 -16.89
N MET A 172 -5.54 -1.70 -16.63
CA MET A 172 -5.47 -0.38 -17.25
C MET A 172 -4.79 -0.45 -18.61
N PRO A 173 -5.35 0.19 -19.65
CA PRO A 173 -4.65 0.33 -20.92
C PRO A 173 -3.28 0.98 -20.71
N HIS A 174 -2.24 0.41 -21.31
CA HIS A 174 -0.86 0.94 -21.31
C HIS A 174 -0.14 1.00 -19.95
N ARG A 175 -0.70 0.39 -18.89
CA ARG A 175 -0.03 0.22 -17.60
C ARG A 175 0.10 -1.26 -17.25
N PRO A 176 1.20 -1.69 -16.61
CA PRO A 176 1.27 -3.02 -15.99
C PRO A 176 0.10 -3.25 -15.03
N ASN A 177 -0.32 -4.51 -14.89
CA ASN A 177 -1.46 -4.91 -14.08
C ASN A 177 -1.05 -5.62 -12.78
N ALA A 178 0.19 -5.40 -12.30
CA ALA A 178 0.64 -5.98 -11.04
C ALA A 178 -0.02 -5.24 -9.88
N ALA A 179 -0.54 -6.00 -8.91
CA ALA A 179 -1.16 -5.48 -7.71
C ALA A 179 -0.58 -6.20 -6.48
N VAL A 180 -0.24 -5.41 -5.48
CA VAL A 180 0.32 -5.89 -4.21
C VAL A 180 -0.32 -5.15 -3.04
N GLY A 181 -0.47 -5.84 -1.91
CA GLY A 181 -0.54 -5.19 -0.60
C GLY A 181 0.86 -5.01 -0.04
N PHE A 182 0.97 -4.43 1.15
CA PHE A 182 2.23 -4.27 1.85
C PHE A 182 2.12 -4.63 3.33
N LEU A 183 3.13 -5.32 3.84
CA LEU A 183 3.45 -5.34 5.26
C LEU A 183 4.46 -4.22 5.54
N VAL A 184 4.21 -3.42 6.55
CA VAL A 184 5.15 -2.42 7.08
C VAL A 184 5.46 -2.81 8.52
N VAL A 185 6.72 -3.17 8.78
CA VAL A 185 7.19 -3.62 10.09
C VAL A 185 8.17 -2.61 10.63
N ALA A 186 7.90 -2.10 11.83
CA ALA A 186 8.76 -1.20 12.58
C ALA A 186 8.78 -1.62 14.05
N PRO A 187 9.77 -1.18 14.86
CA PRO A 187 9.76 -1.39 16.30
C PRO A 187 8.45 -0.94 16.99
N SER A 188 7.78 0.08 16.45
CA SER A 188 6.57 0.64 17.04
C SER A 188 5.27 -0.01 16.56
N ALA A 189 5.23 -0.64 15.38
CA ALA A 189 4.01 -1.22 14.85
C ALA A 189 4.25 -2.18 13.67
N ARG A 190 3.33 -3.12 13.48
CA ARG A 190 3.16 -3.94 12.28
C ARG A 190 1.87 -3.55 11.59
N VAL A 191 1.97 -3.04 10.36
CA VAL A 191 0.84 -2.56 9.58
C VAL A 191 0.67 -3.42 8.34
N TRP A 192 -0.58 -3.81 8.05
CA TRP A 192 -0.96 -4.35 6.75
C TRP A 192 -1.72 -3.29 5.96
N PHE A 193 -1.16 -2.87 4.82
CA PHE A 193 -1.87 -2.09 3.82
C PHE A 193 -2.32 -3.02 2.70
N ALA A 194 -3.63 -3.23 2.57
CA ALA A 194 -4.15 -4.25 1.67
C ALA A 194 -4.00 -3.93 0.17
N GLY A 195 -3.84 -2.65 -0.19
CA GLY A 195 -4.13 -2.20 -1.55
C GLY A 195 -5.60 -2.45 -1.89
N ASP A 196 -5.91 -2.56 -3.17
CA ASP A 196 -7.18 -3.16 -3.60
C ASP A 196 -7.01 -4.66 -3.79
N THR A 197 -7.89 -5.46 -3.18
CA THR A 197 -7.88 -6.92 -3.29
C THR A 197 -9.26 -7.49 -3.04
N ALA A 198 -9.52 -8.69 -3.58
CA ALA A 198 -10.55 -9.60 -3.07
C ALA A 198 -9.99 -10.45 -1.91
N PRO A 199 -10.83 -11.13 -1.11
CA PRO A 199 -10.37 -12.12 -0.14
C PRO A 199 -9.64 -13.30 -0.82
N PHE A 200 -8.55 -13.77 -0.22
CA PHE A 200 -7.80 -14.94 -0.67
C PHE A 200 -7.21 -15.71 0.53
N ALA A 201 -6.95 -17.01 0.35
CA ALA A 201 -6.60 -17.90 1.46
C ALA A 201 -5.30 -17.50 2.17
N GLN A 202 -4.27 -17.07 1.42
CA GLN A 202 -2.97 -16.69 1.98
C GLN A 202 -2.99 -15.43 2.86
N MET A 203 -4.14 -14.73 2.99
CA MET A 203 -4.29 -13.69 4.01
C MET A 203 -4.02 -14.22 5.42
N ALA A 204 -4.30 -15.51 5.69
CA ALA A 204 -4.05 -16.15 6.98
C ALA A 204 -2.55 -16.28 7.32
N GLU A 205 -1.66 -16.13 6.34
CA GLU A 205 -0.21 -16.25 6.52
C GLU A 205 0.43 -14.90 6.89
N LEU A 206 -0.32 -13.78 6.82
CA LEU A 206 0.26 -12.43 6.97
C LEU A 206 0.90 -12.18 8.33
N THR A 207 0.40 -12.77 9.41
CA THR A 207 0.99 -12.64 10.75
C THR A 207 2.35 -13.35 10.84
N GLU A 208 2.48 -14.52 10.22
CA GLU A 208 3.76 -15.23 10.10
C GLU A 208 4.73 -14.41 9.25
N LEU A 209 4.28 -13.92 8.09
CA LEU A 209 5.10 -13.10 7.21
C LEU A 209 5.55 -11.79 7.87
N ALA A 210 4.74 -11.21 8.77
CA ALA A 210 5.07 -10.00 9.52
C ALA A 210 5.90 -10.26 10.78
N GLY A 211 6.13 -11.52 11.16
CA GLY A 211 6.84 -11.88 12.37
C GLY A 211 6.09 -11.51 13.66
N GLY A 212 4.76 -11.53 13.64
CA GLY A 212 3.91 -11.21 14.78
C GLY A 212 2.51 -10.71 14.41
N PRO A 213 1.68 -10.38 15.41
CA PRO A 213 0.33 -9.88 15.20
C PRO A 213 0.31 -8.62 14.33
N ILE A 214 -0.72 -8.47 13.50
CA ILE A 214 -0.96 -7.23 12.77
C ILE A 214 -1.61 -6.22 13.72
N ASP A 215 -0.88 -5.15 14.02
CA ASP A 215 -1.36 -4.10 14.92
C ASP A 215 -2.44 -3.24 14.25
N LEU A 216 -2.25 -2.94 12.96
CA LEU A 216 -3.12 -2.09 12.16
C LEU A 216 -3.35 -2.66 10.75
N ALA A 217 -4.61 -2.77 10.35
CA ALA A 217 -5.01 -3.02 8.96
C ALA A 217 -5.58 -1.76 8.30
N LEU A 218 -5.03 -1.37 7.15
CA LEU A 218 -5.63 -0.41 6.22
C LEU A 218 -6.31 -1.19 5.10
N VAL A 219 -7.64 -1.26 5.14
CA VAL A 219 -8.43 -2.20 4.32
C VAL A 219 -9.45 -1.48 3.42
N PRO A 220 -9.52 -1.78 2.10
CA PRO A 220 -10.52 -1.20 1.22
C PRO A 220 -11.90 -1.75 1.57
N VAL A 221 -12.90 -0.88 1.65
CA VAL A 221 -14.29 -1.27 2.01
C VAL A 221 -15.32 -0.90 0.96
N GLY A 222 -14.87 -0.43 -0.20
CA GLY A 222 -15.73 0.06 -1.27
C GLY A 222 -14.95 0.40 -2.52
N GLY A 223 -15.45 1.38 -3.26
CA GLY A 223 -14.77 1.97 -4.40
C GLY A 223 -15.41 3.30 -4.80
N TRP A 224 -14.99 3.85 -5.93
CA TRP A 224 -15.48 5.14 -6.43
C TRP A 224 -16.83 5.08 -7.19
N GLY A 225 -17.46 3.91 -7.27
CA GLY A 225 -18.74 3.68 -7.93
C GLY A 225 -19.78 3.03 -7.01
N PRO A 226 -21.09 3.12 -7.33
CA PRO A 226 -22.16 2.53 -6.52
C PRO A 226 -22.24 1.00 -6.62
N ARG A 227 -21.49 0.40 -7.55
CA ARG A 227 -21.36 -1.06 -7.70
C ARG A 227 -19.89 -1.42 -7.57
N LEU A 228 -19.64 -2.50 -6.84
CA LEU A 228 -18.30 -3.01 -6.64
C LEU A 228 -17.80 -3.79 -7.87
N SER A 229 -16.53 -3.63 -8.18
CA SER A 229 -15.79 -4.40 -9.19
C SER A 229 -15.45 -5.81 -8.70
N GLY A 230 -15.15 -6.73 -9.62
CA GLY A 230 -14.29 -7.87 -9.26
C GLY A 230 -12.91 -7.38 -8.78
N GLY A 231 -12.34 -8.07 -7.80
CA GLY A 231 -11.04 -7.72 -7.20
C GLY A 231 -11.10 -6.61 -6.14
N HIS A 232 -12.27 -6.30 -5.60
CA HIS A 232 -12.43 -5.38 -4.47
C HIS A 232 -13.27 -6.07 -3.39
N MET A 233 -13.12 -5.66 -2.14
CA MET A 233 -13.95 -6.10 -1.02
C MET A 233 -15.11 -5.13 -0.77
N ASP A 234 -16.29 -5.70 -0.51
CA ASP A 234 -17.35 -4.97 0.16
C ASP A 234 -17.07 -4.86 1.68
N PRO A 235 -17.84 -4.08 2.44
CA PRO A 235 -17.61 -3.93 3.89
C PRO A 235 -17.66 -5.23 4.70
N VAL A 236 -18.43 -6.24 4.27
CA VAL A 236 -18.55 -7.52 4.97
C VAL A 236 -17.34 -8.40 4.66
N GLN A 237 -16.93 -8.46 3.40
CA GLN A 237 -15.72 -9.17 2.97
C GLN A 237 -14.47 -8.57 3.60
N ALA A 238 -14.37 -7.24 3.69
CA ALA A 238 -13.28 -6.55 4.36
C ALA A 238 -13.23 -6.87 5.86
N ALA A 239 -14.39 -6.91 6.54
CA ALA A 239 -14.45 -7.31 7.94
C ALA A 239 -13.98 -8.75 8.14
N HIS A 240 -14.36 -9.66 7.25
CA HIS A 240 -13.85 -11.04 7.27
C HIS A 240 -12.33 -11.11 7.04
N ALA A 241 -11.79 -10.35 6.09
CA ALA A 241 -10.35 -10.30 5.85
C ALA A 241 -9.57 -9.82 7.08
N VAL A 242 -10.07 -8.77 7.76
CA VAL A 242 -9.48 -8.28 9.02
C VAL A 242 -9.49 -9.34 10.12
N GLU A 243 -10.55 -10.15 10.20
CA GLU A 243 -10.62 -11.27 11.14
C GLU A 243 -9.63 -12.40 10.79
N VAL A 244 -9.50 -12.75 9.51
CA VAL A 244 -8.54 -13.77 9.03
C VAL A 244 -7.10 -13.38 9.30
N VAL A 245 -6.78 -12.08 9.16
CA VAL A 245 -5.45 -11.52 9.42
C VAL A 245 -5.21 -11.27 10.92
N GLU A 246 -6.24 -11.47 11.76
CA GLU A 246 -6.21 -11.25 13.20
C GLU A 246 -5.73 -9.84 13.59
N ALA A 247 -6.11 -8.82 12.82
CA ALA A 247 -5.64 -7.46 13.08
C ALA A 247 -6.28 -6.86 14.34
N SER A 248 -5.46 -6.25 15.19
CA SER A 248 -5.91 -5.64 16.46
C SER A 248 -6.72 -4.36 16.23
N THR A 249 -6.34 -3.58 15.22
CA THR A 249 -7.02 -2.34 14.83
C THR A 249 -7.21 -2.28 13.32
N ALA A 250 -8.29 -1.68 12.84
CA ALA A 250 -8.53 -1.46 11.41
C ALA A 250 -9.03 -0.04 11.11
N VAL A 251 -8.53 0.51 10.00
CA VAL A 251 -9.00 1.77 9.41
C VAL A 251 -9.53 1.46 8.00
N PRO A 252 -10.83 1.66 7.73
CA PRO A 252 -11.39 1.47 6.40
C PRO A 252 -10.93 2.57 5.44
N VAL A 253 -10.45 2.16 4.26
CA VAL A 253 -10.00 3.04 3.17
C VAL A 253 -10.79 2.76 1.89
N HIS A 254 -10.46 3.44 0.79
CA HIS A 254 -11.05 3.24 -0.54
C HIS A 254 -12.56 3.60 -0.63
N TRP A 255 -13.03 4.52 0.21
CA TRP A 255 -14.43 4.98 0.23
C TRP A 255 -14.55 6.50 0.39
N GLY A 256 -15.74 7.04 0.15
CA GLY A 256 -16.13 8.41 0.52
C GLY A 256 -15.35 9.56 -0.13
N THR A 257 -14.52 9.29 -1.14
CA THR A 257 -13.52 10.24 -1.61
C THR A 257 -13.62 10.56 -3.10
N LEU A 258 -13.77 9.58 -3.99
CA LEU A 258 -13.78 9.81 -5.44
C LEU A 258 -15.15 9.55 -6.07
N HIS A 259 -15.50 10.32 -7.11
CA HIS A 259 -16.63 10.03 -8.00
C HIS A 259 -16.34 10.35 -9.46
N ALA A 260 -17.04 9.64 -10.34
CA ALA A 260 -17.12 10.00 -11.75
C ALA A 260 -17.99 11.26 -11.97
N PRO A 261 -17.59 12.19 -12.85
CA PRO A 261 -18.32 13.45 -13.12
C PRO A 261 -19.66 13.24 -13.84
N VAL A 262 -19.89 12.09 -14.47
CA VAL A 262 -21.10 11.78 -15.24
C VAL A 262 -22.23 11.24 -14.35
N SER A 263 -21.94 10.96 -13.08
CA SER A 263 -22.90 10.38 -12.16
C SER A 263 -23.89 11.43 -11.62
N ARG A 264 -24.97 11.64 -12.38
CA ARG A 264 -26.05 12.59 -12.04
C ARG A 264 -27.16 11.98 -11.17
N HIS A 265 -27.17 10.64 -11.02
CA HIS A 265 -28.20 9.88 -10.30
C HIS A 265 -27.57 8.82 -9.38
N LEU A 266 -26.75 9.28 -8.43
CA LEU A 266 -26.21 8.39 -7.41
C LEU A 266 -27.16 8.35 -6.20
N PRO A 267 -27.38 7.18 -5.57
CA PRO A 267 -28.21 7.08 -4.37
C PRO A 267 -27.70 8.03 -3.29
N PRO A 268 -28.57 8.77 -2.58
CA PRO A 268 -28.14 9.59 -1.46
C PRO A 268 -27.29 8.78 -0.46
N GLY A 269 -26.18 9.34 0.00
CA GLY A 269 -25.31 8.70 1.00
C GLY A 269 -24.47 7.50 0.51
N TRP A 270 -24.48 7.17 -0.79
CA TRP A 270 -23.70 6.03 -1.30
C TRP A 270 -22.19 6.14 -1.00
N MET A 271 -21.66 7.36 -0.97
CA MET A 271 -20.26 7.64 -0.59
C MET A 271 -20.00 7.46 0.90
N ASP A 272 -21.04 7.58 1.73
CA ASP A 272 -20.91 7.69 3.19
C ASP A 272 -21.15 6.36 3.90
N ALA A 273 -21.68 5.36 3.18
CA ALA A 273 -22.15 4.11 3.78
C ALA A 273 -21.04 3.10 4.09
N ALA A 274 -19.98 3.05 3.28
CA ALA A 274 -19.04 1.93 3.31
C ALA A 274 -18.23 1.85 4.62
N GLY A 275 -17.67 2.96 5.09
CA GLY A 275 -16.91 3.00 6.36
C GLY A 275 -17.75 2.57 7.57
N PRO A 276 -18.92 3.18 7.82
CA PRO A 276 -19.84 2.75 8.88
C PRO A 276 -20.34 1.31 8.73
N ALA A 277 -20.63 0.86 7.50
CA ALA A 277 -21.05 -0.52 7.25
C ALA A 277 -19.94 -1.53 7.60
N PHE A 278 -18.68 -1.18 7.34
CA PHE A 278 -17.52 -1.99 7.72
C PHE A 278 -17.38 -2.07 9.24
N ALA A 279 -17.44 -0.92 9.93
CA ALA A 279 -17.38 -0.90 11.39
C ALA A 279 -18.49 -1.76 12.01
N ALA A 280 -19.71 -1.66 11.48
CA ALA A 280 -20.82 -2.51 11.92
C ALA A 280 -20.60 -4.00 11.61
N ALA A 281 -19.94 -4.33 10.50
CA ALA A 281 -19.60 -5.71 10.14
C ALA A 281 -18.54 -6.31 11.08
N VAL A 282 -17.47 -5.56 11.39
CA VAL A 282 -16.45 -5.98 12.36
C VAL A 282 -17.06 -6.17 13.75
N ALA A 283 -17.93 -5.25 14.19
CA ALA A 283 -18.61 -5.35 15.48
C ALA A 283 -19.53 -6.57 15.63
N ARG A 284 -20.02 -7.16 14.51
CA ARG A 284 -20.79 -8.41 14.52
C ARG A 284 -19.90 -9.67 14.53
N GLY A 285 -18.61 -9.53 14.20
CA GLY A 285 -17.65 -10.63 14.20
C GLY A 285 -17.12 -10.94 15.60
N SER A 286 -15.86 -11.33 15.71
CA SER A 286 -15.27 -11.77 16.98
C SER A 286 -15.06 -10.65 18.03
N GLY A 287 -15.29 -9.38 17.68
CA GLY A 287 -15.07 -8.24 18.58
C GLY A 287 -13.60 -8.01 18.99
N ARG A 288 -12.65 -8.64 18.30
CA ARG A 288 -11.20 -8.58 18.61
C ARG A 288 -10.47 -7.41 17.96
N CYS A 289 -11.10 -6.77 16.98
CA CYS A 289 -10.53 -5.67 16.21
C CYS A 289 -11.23 -4.35 16.55
N ALA A 290 -10.48 -3.32 16.95
CA ALA A 290 -10.98 -1.96 17.10
C ALA A 290 -11.06 -1.27 15.72
N VAL A 291 -12.17 -0.60 15.41
CA VAL A 291 -12.33 0.10 14.12
C VAL A 291 -12.33 1.60 14.32
N HIS A 292 -11.52 2.31 13.54
CA HIS A 292 -11.48 3.77 13.49
C HIS A 292 -11.92 4.27 12.11
N VAL A 293 -13.18 4.69 12.01
CA VAL A 293 -13.72 5.32 10.79
C VAL A 293 -13.35 6.80 10.83
N LEU A 294 -12.39 7.21 10.02
CA LEU A 294 -11.89 8.58 9.96
C LEU A 294 -12.61 9.38 8.87
N ALA A 295 -12.65 10.71 9.00
CA ALA A 295 -12.92 11.64 7.90
C ALA A 295 -11.62 11.99 7.14
N PRO A 296 -11.68 12.39 5.85
CA PRO A 296 -10.50 12.86 5.13
C PRO A 296 -9.83 14.04 5.84
N GLY A 297 -8.53 13.90 6.13
CA GLY A 297 -7.69 14.82 6.89
C GLY A 297 -7.61 14.52 8.40
N GLU A 298 -8.52 13.70 8.93
CA GLU A 298 -8.54 13.31 10.34
C GLU A 298 -7.37 12.37 10.67
N GLN A 299 -6.85 12.52 11.88
CA GLN A 299 -5.77 11.71 12.41
C GLN A 299 -6.15 11.06 13.73
N VAL A 300 -5.61 9.88 13.99
CA VAL A 300 -5.72 9.17 15.25
C VAL A 300 -4.37 8.59 15.63
N ARG A 301 -4.02 8.67 16.92
CA ARG A 301 -2.88 7.95 17.48
C ARG A 301 -3.37 6.64 18.08
N LEU A 302 -2.77 5.54 17.64
CA LEU A 302 -3.15 4.19 18.02
C LEU A 302 -2.04 3.59 18.89
N PRO A 303 -2.27 3.36 20.19
CA PRO A 303 -1.38 2.49 20.95
C PRO A 303 -1.50 1.07 20.39
N VAL A 304 -0.38 0.34 20.30
CA VAL A 304 -0.39 -1.05 19.85
C VAL A 304 0.10 -1.97 20.96
N ALA A 305 -0.39 -3.20 20.96
CA ALA A 305 -0.18 -4.19 22.04
C ALA A 305 1.18 -4.90 21.95
#